data_AF-A0A0Q9K3A1-F1
#
_entry.id   AF-A0A0Q9K3A1-F1
#
_cell.length_a   1.000
_cell.length_b   1.000
_cell.length_c   1.000
_cell.angle_alpha   90.00
_cell.angle_beta   90.00
_cell.angle_gamma   90.00
#
_symmetry.space_group_name_H-M   'P 1'
#
loop_
_entity.id
_entity.type
_entity.pdbx_description
1 polymer ?
#
loop_
_entity_poly.entity_id
_entity_poly.type
_entity_poly.pdbx_seq_one_letter_code
_entity_poly.pdbx_strand_id
1 'polypeptide(L)'
;MEDKRTLFKEIVFLFVIVLVMSSLVGCSENKNYTPKPNADMIFLETASSLRELAWNQLSNEEKASVTGDWKEAKVKIVKWDEIPLKKASIKPESIYKVTFNTNKDEMIGPIGIYFDSTIKEIVGYDARM
;
A
#
# COMPACT_ATOMS: atom_id res chain seq x y z
N MET A 1 -59.22 -18.95 35.87
CA MET A 1 -58.85 -19.26 34.46
C MET A 1 -58.09 -18.05 33.89
N GLU A 2 -57.22 -17.43 34.72
CA GLU A 2 -56.66 -16.08 34.50
C GLU A 2 -55.21 -16.10 34.03
N ASP A 3 -54.46 -17.15 34.33
CA ASP A 3 -53.00 -17.22 34.14
C ASP A 3 -52.59 -17.12 32.64
N LYS A 4 -53.33 -17.84 31.78
CA LYS A 4 -53.06 -17.89 30.34
C LYS A 4 -53.25 -16.54 29.62
N ARG A 5 -54.07 -15.64 30.17
CA ARG A 5 -54.37 -14.34 29.53
C ARG A 5 -53.24 -13.33 29.75
N THR A 6 -52.54 -13.42 30.87
CA THR A 6 -51.37 -12.58 31.18
C THR A 6 -50.14 -13.07 30.44
N LEU A 7 -49.92 -14.40 30.41
CA LEU A 7 -48.89 -15.03 29.58
C LEU A 7 -49.05 -14.71 28.09
N PHE A 8 -50.28 -14.74 27.57
CA PHE A 8 -50.55 -14.38 26.18
C PHE A 8 -50.24 -12.91 25.88
N LYS A 9 -50.51 -12.00 26.82
CA LYS A 9 -50.17 -10.57 26.67
C LYS A 9 -48.67 -10.33 26.64
N GLU A 10 -47.90 -10.97 27.52
CA GLU A 10 -46.43 -10.86 27.54
C GLU A 10 -45.79 -11.44 26.28
N ILE A 11 -46.30 -12.59 25.80
CA ILE A 11 -45.82 -13.21 24.55
C ILE A 11 -46.12 -12.31 23.35
N VAL A 12 -47.33 -11.74 23.26
CA VAL A 12 -47.69 -10.81 22.18
C VAL A 12 -46.84 -9.54 22.26
N PHE A 13 -46.60 -9.00 23.46
CA PHE A 13 -45.77 -7.82 23.66
C PHE A 13 -44.31 -8.05 23.23
N LEU A 14 -43.72 -9.19 23.58
CA LEU A 14 -42.38 -9.58 23.12
C LEU A 14 -42.33 -9.77 21.59
N PHE A 15 -43.36 -10.36 20.99
CA PHE A 15 -43.41 -10.55 19.53
C PHE A 15 -43.50 -9.22 18.77
N VAL A 16 -44.22 -8.24 19.30
CA VAL A 16 -44.31 -6.88 18.73
C VAL A 16 -42.95 -6.16 18.81
N ILE A 17 -42.20 -6.30 19.92
CA ILE A 17 -40.86 -5.70 20.06
C ILE A 17 -39.88 -6.28 19.04
N VAL A 18 -39.90 -7.59 18.80
CA VAL A 18 -39.02 -8.26 17.82
C VAL A 18 -39.33 -7.80 16.39
N LEU A 19 -40.61 -7.59 16.05
CA LEU A 19 -41.02 -7.07 14.74
C LEU A 19 -40.54 -5.64 14.48
N VAL A 20 -40.51 -4.78 15.51
CA VAL A 20 -40.03 -3.39 15.39
C VAL A 20 -38.52 -3.32 15.16
N MET A 21 -37.73 -4.23 15.71
CA MET A 21 -36.27 -4.24 15.50
C MET A 21 -35.85 -4.73 14.10
N SER A 22 -36.72 -5.46 13.41
CA SER A 22 -36.43 -6.02 12.08
C SER A 22 -36.53 -4.99 10.95
N SER A 23 -37.09 -3.80 11.19
CA SER A 23 -37.29 -2.76 10.16
C SER A 23 -36.10 -1.80 10.00
N LEU A 24 -35.02 -1.95 10.79
CA LEU A 24 -33.81 -1.12 10.69
C LEU A 24 -32.67 -1.74 9.85
N VAL A 25 -32.89 -2.89 9.20
CA VAL A 25 -31.95 -3.37 8.17
C VAL A 25 -32.23 -2.61 6.86
N GLY A 26 -31.84 -1.33 6.85
CA GLY A 26 -31.69 -0.57 5.62
C GLY A 26 -30.48 -1.13 4.86
N CYS A 27 -30.74 -1.97 3.87
CA CYS A 27 -29.74 -2.32 2.87
C CYS A 27 -29.40 -1.04 2.07
N SER A 28 -28.34 -0.33 2.50
CA SER A 28 -27.70 0.69 1.67
C SER A 28 -27.07 -0.03 0.48
N GLU A 29 -27.73 0.05 -0.67
CA GLU A 29 -27.17 -0.34 -1.95
C GLU A 29 -26.03 0.63 -2.28
N ASN A 30 -24.82 0.30 -1.83
CA ASN A 30 -23.62 1.03 -2.15
C ASN A 30 -23.35 0.83 -3.64
N LYS A 31 -23.79 1.80 -4.46
CA LYS A 31 -23.31 1.95 -5.82
C LYS A 31 -21.80 2.16 -5.73
N ASN A 32 -21.05 1.09 -5.99
CA ASN A 32 -19.61 1.14 -6.20
C ASN A 32 -19.35 1.97 -7.45
N TYR A 33 -19.36 3.29 -7.29
CA TYR A 33 -18.69 4.19 -8.20
C TYR A 33 -17.21 3.86 -8.04
N THR A 34 -16.66 3.09 -8.98
CA THR A 34 -15.22 3.00 -9.15
C THR A 34 -14.81 4.24 -9.92
N PRO A 35 -14.29 5.30 -9.26
CA PRO A 35 -13.64 6.36 -10.01
C PRO A 35 -12.54 5.71 -10.84
N LYS A 36 -12.53 5.93 -12.16
CA LYS A 36 -11.35 5.60 -12.98
C LYS A 36 -10.18 6.32 -12.32
N PRO A 37 -9.17 5.60 -11.79
CA PRO A 37 -8.06 6.25 -11.14
C PRO A 37 -7.39 7.15 -12.17
N ASN A 38 -7.25 8.44 -11.83
CA ASN A 38 -6.47 9.34 -12.67
C ASN A 38 -5.00 8.89 -12.61
N ALA A 39 -4.22 9.21 -13.65
CA ALA A 39 -2.83 8.74 -13.77
C ALA A 39 -1.97 9.10 -12.54
N ASP A 40 -2.27 10.23 -11.90
CA ASP A 40 -1.61 10.69 -10.68
C ASP A 40 -1.84 9.75 -9.48
N MET A 41 -3.07 9.25 -9.30
CA MET A 41 -3.39 8.28 -8.25
C MET A 41 -2.70 6.93 -8.50
N ILE A 42 -2.66 6.47 -9.76
CA ILE A 42 -1.95 5.23 -10.14
C ILE A 42 -0.45 5.36 -9.86
N PHE A 43 0.15 6.51 -10.20
CA PHE A 43 1.55 6.78 -9.92
C PHE A 43 1.83 6.84 -8.41
N LEU A 44 0.96 7.49 -7.63
CA LEU A 44 1.12 7.59 -6.18
C LEU A 44 1.05 6.22 -5.50
N GLU A 45 0.07 5.38 -5.89
CA GLU A 45 -0.06 4.01 -5.39
C GLU A 45 1.18 3.18 -5.75
N THR A 46 1.62 3.25 -7.01
CA THR A 46 2.82 2.55 -7.50
C THR A 46 4.07 2.99 -6.73
N ALA A 47 4.24 4.29 -6.51
CA ALA A 47 5.37 4.84 -5.77
C ALA A 47 5.37 4.35 -4.32
N SER A 48 4.20 4.32 -3.66
CA SER A 48 4.07 3.78 -2.30
C SER A 48 4.53 2.32 -2.21
N SER A 49 4.02 1.45 -3.10
CA SER A 49 4.43 0.04 -3.13
C SER A 49 5.92 -0.14 -3.40
N LEU A 50 6.49 0.64 -4.32
CA LEU A 50 7.92 0.56 -4.65
C LEU A 50 8.80 0.98 -3.48
N ARG A 51 8.41 2.01 -2.71
CA ARG A 51 9.14 2.40 -1.50
C ARG A 51 9.14 1.30 -0.47
N GLU A 52 8.00 0.63 -0.26
CA GLU A 52 7.88 -0.46 0.71
C GLU A 52 8.75 -1.66 0.30
N LEU A 53 8.68 -2.06 -0.98
CA LEU A 53 9.53 -3.09 -1.53
C LEU A 53 11.01 -2.75 -1.35
N ALA A 54 11.41 -1.52 -1.70
CA ALA A 54 12.79 -1.06 -1.57
C ALA A 54 13.26 -1.03 -0.11
N TRP A 55 12.43 -0.53 0.81
CA TRP A 55 12.73 -0.48 2.23
C TRP A 55 12.95 -1.87 2.81
N ASN A 56 12.12 -2.84 2.43
CA ASN A 56 12.21 -4.21 2.91
C ASN A 56 13.45 -4.97 2.43
N GLN A 57 14.14 -4.47 1.40
CA GLN A 57 15.40 -5.04 0.89
C GLN A 57 16.64 -4.51 1.62
N LEU A 58 16.52 -3.40 2.36
CA LEU A 58 17.63 -2.82 3.11
C LEU A 58 17.96 -3.66 4.34
N SER A 59 19.26 -3.76 4.64
CA SER A 59 19.74 -4.31 5.91
C SER A 59 19.36 -3.39 7.08
N ASN A 60 19.48 -3.88 8.32
CA ASN A 60 19.20 -3.06 9.50
C ASN A 60 20.17 -1.87 9.60
N GLU A 61 21.45 -2.07 9.23
CA GLU A 61 22.47 -1.03 9.20
C GLU A 61 22.20 0.03 8.14
N GLU A 62 21.66 -0.39 6.98
CA GLU A 62 21.24 0.53 5.93
C GLU A 62 20.01 1.34 6.36
N LYS A 63 18.98 0.67 6.91
CA LYS A 63 17.79 1.33 7.46
C LYS A 63 18.15 2.35 8.53
N ALA A 64 19.08 1.99 9.43
CA ALA A 64 19.55 2.89 10.49
C ALA A 64 20.27 4.13 9.95
N SER A 65 20.80 4.07 8.73
CA SER A 65 21.44 5.22 8.09
C SER A 65 20.48 6.10 7.30
N VAL A 66 19.26 5.65 6.99
CA VAL A 66 18.31 6.45 6.21
C VAL A 66 17.82 7.63 7.03
N THR A 67 17.88 8.82 6.44
CA THR A 67 17.41 10.06 7.05
C THR A 67 16.01 10.41 6.55
N GLY A 68 15.12 10.78 7.48
CA GLY A 68 13.73 11.13 7.18
C GLY A 68 12.80 9.92 7.12
N ASP A 69 11.57 10.13 6.64
CA ASP A 69 10.61 9.04 6.43
C ASP A 69 10.88 8.34 5.08
N TRP A 70 11.12 7.04 5.12
CA TRP A 70 11.33 6.23 3.92
C TRP A 70 10.09 6.24 3.00
N LYS A 71 8.89 6.51 3.55
CA LYS A 71 7.64 6.63 2.78
C LYS A 71 7.61 7.86 1.87
N GLU A 72 8.51 8.82 2.10
CA GLU A 72 8.69 10.01 1.27
C GLU A 72 9.87 9.88 0.29
N ALA A 73 10.53 8.71 0.26
CA ALA A 73 11.66 8.46 -0.62
C ALA A 73 11.35 8.78 -2.09
N LYS A 74 12.34 9.32 -2.79
CA LYS A 74 12.17 9.77 -4.17
C LYS A 74 12.01 8.57 -5.10
N VAL A 75 10.93 8.54 -5.87
CA VAL A 75 10.69 7.57 -6.94
C VAL A 75 10.75 8.30 -8.27
N LYS A 76 11.60 7.84 -9.20
CA LYS A 76 11.71 8.41 -10.55
C LYS A 76 11.82 7.34 -11.62
N ILE A 77 11.34 7.62 -12.82
CA ILE A 77 11.61 6.80 -14.00
C ILE A 77 13.05 7.09 -14.46
N VAL A 78 13.78 6.05 -14.86
CA VAL A 78 15.18 6.13 -15.33
C VAL A 78 15.41 5.21 -16.53
N LYS A 79 16.47 5.47 -17.28
CA LYS A 79 16.90 4.60 -18.39
C LYS A 79 17.76 3.45 -17.88
N TRP A 80 17.73 2.33 -18.61
CA TRP A 80 18.56 1.14 -18.34
C TRP A 80 20.06 1.44 -18.24
N ASP A 81 20.55 2.37 -19.06
CA ASP A 81 21.96 2.73 -19.11
C ASP A 81 22.41 3.54 -17.88
N GLU A 82 21.47 4.15 -17.14
CA GLU A 82 21.73 4.88 -15.90
C GLU A 82 21.86 3.95 -14.66
N ILE A 83 21.68 2.63 -14.81
CA ILE A 83 21.85 1.67 -13.72
C ILE A 83 23.33 1.31 -13.59
N PRO A 84 24.02 1.67 -12.50
CA PRO A 84 25.45 1.39 -12.33
C PRO A 84 25.72 -0.10 -12.17
N LEU A 85 25.00 -0.76 -11.25
CA LEU A 85 25.15 -2.19 -10.97
C LEU A 85 23.89 -2.93 -11.41
N LYS A 86 23.94 -3.55 -12.59
CA LYS A 86 22.83 -4.31 -13.16
C LYS A 86 22.79 -5.72 -12.55
N LYS A 87 21.62 -6.10 -12.05
CA LYS A 87 21.32 -7.45 -11.55
C LYS A 87 20.60 -8.29 -12.61
N ALA A 88 19.69 -7.68 -13.36
CA ALA A 88 18.97 -8.36 -14.43
C ALA A 88 19.80 -8.42 -15.72
N SER A 89 19.69 -9.54 -16.44
CA SER A 89 20.36 -9.74 -17.74
C SER A 89 19.53 -9.22 -18.92
N ILE A 90 18.23 -9.07 -18.73
CA ILE A 90 17.29 -8.58 -19.74
C ILE A 90 16.89 -7.15 -19.38
N LYS A 91 16.86 -6.27 -20.38
CA LYS A 91 16.46 -4.87 -20.23
C LYS A 91 14.93 -4.75 -20.13
N PRO A 92 14.39 -4.20 -19.02
CA PRO A 92 12.99 -3.83 -18.90
C PRO A 92 12.60 -2.70 -19.86
N GLU A 93 11.31 -2.62 -20.20
CA GLU A 93 10.76 -1.50 -20.97
C GLU A 93 10.80 -0.18 -20.20
N SER A 94 10.50 -0.23 -18.90
CA SER A 94 10.52 0.93 -18.00
C SER A 94 11.03 0.54 -16.62
N ILE A 95 11.74 1.47 -15.99
CA ILE A 95 12.49 1.25 -14.75
C ILE A 95 12.20 2.39 -13.79
N TYR A 96 11.87 2.04 -12.55
CA TYR A 96 11.79 2.98 -11.45
C TYR A 96 13.04 2.90 -10.58
N LYS A 97 13.56 4.06 -10.16
CA LYS A 97 14.57 4.17 -9.11
C LYS A 97 13.91 4.71 -7.85
N VAL A 98 14.05 3.98 -6.75
CA VAL A 98 13.77 4.46 -5.39
C VAL A 98 15.08 4.94 -4.76
N THR A 99 15.09 6.14 -4.20
CA THR A 99 16.29 6.75 -3.58
C THR A 99 16.03 7.09 -2.11
N PHE A 100 16.81 6.50 -1.21
CA PHE A 100 16.84 6.82 0.21
C PHE A 100 18.05 7.69 0.53
N ASN A 101 17.83 8.88 1.07
CA ASN A 101 18.91 9.71 1.59
C ASN A 101 19.47 9.08 2.86
N THR A 102 20.79 9.17 3.08
CA THR A 102 21.44 8.60 4.26
C THR A 102 22.33 9.63 4.97
N ASN A 103 22.62 9.38 6.23
CA ASN A 103 23.58 10.14 7.04
C ASN A 103 25.00 9.56 6.98
N LYS A 104 25.26 8.58 6.11
CA LYS A 104 26.62 8.11 5.88
C LYS A 104 27.40 9.17 5.11
N ASP A 105 28.73 9.09 5.21
CA ASP A 105 29.68 9.99 4.54
C ASP A 105 29.21 10.34 3.12
N GLU A 106 29.37 11.61 2.74
CA GLU A 106 29.01 12.12 1.41
C GLU A 106 29.62 11.27 0.28
N MET A 107 30.77 10.62 0.52
CA MET A 107 31.39 9.71 -0.43
C MET A 107 30.58 8.44 -0.72
N ILE A 108 29.79 7.94 0.24
CA ILE A 108 28.93 6.74 0.06
C ILE A 108 27.58 7.12 -0.55
N GLY A 109 27.08 8.31 -0.21
CA GLY A 109 25.87 8.88 -0.78
C GLY A 109 24.57 8.11 -0.47
N PRO A 110 23.47 8.45 -1.18
CA PRO A 110 22.16 7.83 -0.99
C PRO A 110 22.13 6.37 -1.47
N ILE A 111 21.11 5.63 -1.02
CA ILE A 111 20.84 4.27 -1.48
C ILE A 111 19.85 4.32 -2.64
N GLY A 112 20.26 3.85 -3.82
CA GLY A 112 19.39 3.68 -4.97
C GLY A 112 19.09 2.21 -5.27
N ILE A 113 17.81 1.87 -5.39
CA ILE A 113 17.34 0.55 -5.82
C ILE A 113 16.48 0.72 -7.07
N TYR A 114 16.71 -0.13 -8.06
CA TYR A 114 16.09 -0.06 -9.37
C TYR A 114 15.13 -1.23 -9.58
N PHE A 115 13.92 -0.94 -10.06
CA PHE A 115 12.83 -1.90 -10.25
C PHE A 115 12.32 -1.91 -11.68
N ASP A 116 12.01 -3.09 -12.20
CA ASP A 116 11.17 -3.26 -13.39
C ASP A 116 9.75 -2.70 -13.10
N SER A 117 9.23 -1.85 -13.97
CA SER A 117 7.91 -1.22 -13.76
C SER A 117 6.73 -2.18 -13.82
N THR A 118 6.88 -3.30 -14.53
CA THR A 118 5.82 -4.26 -14.87
C THR A 118 5.74 -5.36 -13.83
N ILE A 119 6.88 -6.01 -13.53
CA ILE A 119 6.93 -7.14 -12.59
C ILE A 119 7.38 -6.74 -11.18
N LYS A 120 7.81 -5.48 -10.99
CA LYS A 120 8.29 -4.93 -9.70
C LYS A 120 9.47 -5.71 -9.10
N GLU A 121 10.27 -6.37 -9.93
CA GLU A 121 11.50 -7.05 -9.53
C GLU A 121 12.70 -6.10 -9.52
N ILE A 122 13.68 -6.38 -8.66
CA ILE A 122 14.91 -5.59 -8.57
C ILE A 122 15.80 -5.91 -9.76
N VAL A 123 16.12 -4.88 -10.54
CA VAL A 123 16.95 -5.00 -11.74
C VAL A 123 18.36 -4.41 -11.56
N GLY A 124 18.60 -3.69 -10.46
CA GLY A 124 19.93 -3.19 -10.12
C GLY A 124 19.97 -2.29 -8.88
N TYR A 125 21.17 -1.78 -8.62
CA TYR A 125 21.50 -0.94 -7.46
C TYR A 125 22.43 0.21 -7.87
N ASP A 126 22.47 1.26 -7.03
CA ASP A 126 23.54 2.24 -7.09
C ASP A 126 24.88 1.59 -6.73
N ALA A 127 25.96 2.08 -7.34
CA ALA A 127 27.31 1.71 -6.94
C ALA A 127 27.65 2.43 -5.63
N ARG A 128 27.80 1.65 -4.54
CA ARG A 128 28.24 2.14 -3.23
C ARG A 128 29.47 1.29 -2.83
N MET A 129 30.53 1.95 -2.39
CA MET A 129 31.79 1.33 -1.96
C MET A 129 32.18 1.86 -0.59
#